data_AF-A0A1I7V8L3-F1
#
_entry.id   AF-A0A1I7V8L3-F1
#
_cell.length_a   1.000
_cell.length_b   1.000
_cell.length_c   1.000
_cell.angle_alpha   90.00
_cell.angle_beta   90.00
_cell.angle_gamma   90.00
#
_symmetry.space_group_name_H-M   'P 1'
#
loop_
_entity.id
_entity.type
_entity.pdbx_description
1 polymer ?
#
loop_
_entity_poly.entity_id
_entity_poly.type
_entity_poly.pdbx_seq_one_letter_code
_entity_poly.pdbx_strand_id
1 'polypeptide(L)' 'ILCYEILAGICLISPNGQQKVLHAITEAREILGERTRFQRLVDDIYRNYGNDRETDRVRTTAMSLINALLSSGPAE' A
#
# COMPACT_ATOMS: atom_id res chain seq x y z
N ILE A 1 4.97 6.68 -4.96
CA ILE A 1 5.79 6.79 -3.72
C ILE A 1 5.01 7.53 -2.63
N LEU A 2 4.79 8.85 -2.74
CA LEU A 2 4.17 9.65 -1.67
C LEU A 2 2.83 9.11 -1.15
N CYS A 3 1.94 8.65 -2.05
CA CYS A 3 0.66 8.06 -1.63
C CYS A 3 0.87 6.86 -0.69
N TYR A 4 1.82 5.97 -0.99
CA TYR A 4 2.11 4.81 -0.15
C TYR A 4 2.71 5.22 1.21
N GLU A 5 3.56 6.26 1.24
CA GLU A 5 4.13 6.80 2.50
C GLU A 5 3.04 7.38 3.40
N ILE A 6 2.11 8.16 2.84
CA ILE A 6 1.01 8.77 3.60
C ILE A 6 0.09 7.67 4.15
N LEU A 7 -0.30 6.71 3.33
CA LEU A 7 -1.16 5.60 3.77
C LEU A 7 -0.47 4.76 4.87
N ALA A 8 0.84 4.49 4.73
CA ALA A 8 1.60 3.78 5.76
C ALA A 8 1.67 4.58 7.06
N GLY A 9 1.87 5.90 6.99
CA GLY A 9 1.82 6.78 8.17
C GLY A 9 0.47 6.74 8.88
N ILE A 10 -0.64 6.71 8.14
CA ILE A 10 -1.99 6.55 8.72
C ILE A 10 -2.12 5.22 9.44
N CYS A 11 -1.66 4.13 8.84
CA CYS A 11 -1.66 2.80 9.45
C CYS A 11 -0.88 2.77 10.79
N LEU A 12 0.25 3.46 10.87
CA LEU A 12 1.14 3.42 12.04
C LEU A 12 0.75 4.37 13.17
N ILE A 13 0.14 5.52 12.85
CA ILE A 13 -0.08 6.61 13.82
C ILE A 13 -1.53 6.63 14.31
N SER A 14 -2.50 6.33 13.44
CA SER A 14 -3.91 6.54 13.75
C SER A 14 -4.52 5.29 14.42
N PRO A 15 -5.35 5.44 15.47
CA PRO A 15 -6.16 4.34 15.99
C PRO A 15 -7.03 3.74 14.87
N ASN A 16 -6.99 2.42 14.71
CA ASN A 16 -7.65 1.68 13.64
C ASN A 16 -7.28 2.18 12.21
N GLY A 17 -6.09 2.78 12.06
CA GLY A 17 -5.62 3.32 10.78
C GLY A 17 -5.55 2.26 9.68
N GLN A 18 -5.12 1.05 10.02
CA GLN A 18 -5.07 -0.09 9.09
C GLN A 18 -6.45 -0.43 8.53
N GLN A 19 -7.49 -0.48 9.38
CA GLN A 19 -8.87 -0.77 8.95
C GLN A 19 -9.39 0.31 8.00
N LYS A 20 -9.13 1.58 8.31
CA LYS A 20 -9.53 2.71 7.46
C LYS A 20 -8.84 2.68 6.10
N VAL A 21 -7.54 2.41 6.07
CA VAL A 21 -6.79 2.30 4.81
C VAL A 21 -7.25 1.09 4.00
N LEU A 22 -7.48 -0.06 4.64
CA LEU A 22 -8.00 -1.25 3.97
C LEU A 22 -9.39 -1.00 3.37
N HIS A 23 -10.27 -0.30 4.09
CA HIS A 23 -11.58 0.12 3.59
C HIS A 23 -11.41 1.05 2.38
N ALA A 24 -10.58 2.09 2.48
CA ALA A 24 -10.33 3.02 1.38
C ALA A 24 -9.78 2.34 0.12
N ILE A 25 -8.85 1.38 0.27
CA ILE A 25 -8.33 0.60 -0.86
C ILE A 25 -9.41 -0.30 -1.47
N THR A 26 -10.34 -0.81 -0.63
CA THR A 26 -11.46 -1.62 -1.10
C THR A 26 -12.41 -0.80 -1.98
N GLU A 27 -12.75 0.42 -1.56
CA GLU A 27 -13.58 1.35 -2.33
C GLU A 27 -12.85 1.86 -3.59
N ALA A 28 -11.54 2.13 -3.48
CA ALA A 28 -10.73 2.61 -4.60
C ALA A 28 -10.66 1.61 -5.77
N ARG A 29 -10.83 0.31 -5.50
CA ARG A 29 -10.85 -0.72 -6.54
C ARG A 29 -11.84 -0.37 -7.67
N GLU A 30 -13.05 0.06 -7.33
CA GLU A 30 -14.07 0.40 -8.33
C GLU A 30 -13.71 1.69 -9.08
N ILE A 31 -13.27 2.72 -8.35
CA ILE A 31 -12.88 4.02 -8.89
C ILE A 31 -11.69 3.90 -9.86
N LEU A 32 -10.74 3.02 -9.54
CA LEU A 32 -9.52 2.79 -10.31
C LEU A 32 -9.69 1.71 -11.39
N GLY A 33 -10.84 1.04 -11.45
CA GLY A 33 -11.10 -0.05 -12.40
C GLY A 33 -10.26 -1.31 -12.16
N GLU A 34 -9.85 -1.56 -10.92
CA GLU A 34 -9.07 -2.75 -10.55
C GLU A 34 -9.96 -4.00 -10.46
N ARG A 35 -9.43 -5.14 -10.92
CA ARG A 35 -10.15 -6.42 -10.81
C ARG A 35 -10.16 -6.93 -9.37
N THR A 36 -9.06 -6.73 -8.66
CA THR A 36 -8.85 -7.18 -7.28
C THR A 36 -8.31 -6.04 -6.44
N ARG A 37 -8.56 -6.07 -5.12
CA ARG A 37 -7.92 -5.12 -4.20
C ARG A 37 -6.39 -5.23 -4.32
N PHE A 38 -5.70 -4.11 -4.17
CA PHE A 38 -4.24 -4.00 -4.21
C PHE A 38 -3.60 -4.31 -5.58
N GLN A 39 -4.36 -4.42 -6.67
CA GLN A 39 -3.80 -4.78 -7.97
C GLN A 39 -2.68 -3.80 -8.38
N ARG A 40 -2.95 -2.49 -8.33
CA ARG A 40 -1.98 -1.44 -8.66
C ARG A 40 -0.76 -1.45 -7.75
N LEU A 41 -0.95 -1.71 -6.46
CA LEU A 41 0.14 -1.80 -5.49
C LEU A 41 1.09 -2.95 -5.85
N VAL A 42 0.53 -4.11 -6.22
CA VAL A 42 1.29 -5.28 -6.66
C VAL A 42 1.97 -5.01 -8.02
N ASP A 43 1.26 -4.40 -8.96
CA ASP A 43 1.81 -4.02 -10.27
C ASP A 43 3.03 -3.09 -10.11
N ASP A 44 2.96 -2.13 -9.18
CA ASP A 44 4.06 -1.21 -8.88
C ASP A 44 5.27 -1.91 -8.23
N ILE A 45 5.09 -3.03 -7.53
CA ILE A 45 6.19 -3.85 -7.00
C ILE A 45 6.94 -4.56 -8.13
N TYR A 46 6.22 -5.12 -9.10
CA TYR A 46 6.83 -5.85 -10.22
C TYR A 46 7.41 -4.94 -11.29
N ARG A 47 6.92 -3.70 -11.39
CA ARG A 47 7.34 -2.75 -12.41
C ARG A 47 8.78 -2.26 -12.19
N ASN A 48 9.50 -2.09 -13.30
CA ASN A 48 10.73 -1.30 -13.33
C ASN A 48 10.39 0.15 -13.72
N TYR A 49 11.02 1.10 -13.04
CA TYR A 49 10.88 2.54 -13.25
C TYR A 49 12.13 3.09 -13.98
N GLY A 50 12.22 4.41 -14.13
CA GLY A 50 13.24 5.04 -14.98
C GLY A 50 14.68 4.63 -14.67
N ASN A 51 14.98 4.32 -13.41
CA ASN A 51 16.24 3.72 -12.98
C ASN A 51 16.06 2.79 -11.76
N ASP A 52 17.11 2.05 -11.42
CA ASP A 52 17.11 1.09 -10.30
C ASP A 52 16.80 1.77 -8.96
N ARG A 53 17.37 2.96 -8.72
CA ARG A 53 17.13 3.72 -7.47
C ARG A 53 15.66 4.10 -7.30
N GLU A 54 15.00 4.54 -8.37
CA GLU A 54 13.56 4.84 -8.33
C GLU A 54 12.73 3.57 -8.13
N THR A 55 13.12 2.50 -8.81
CA THR A 55 12.47 1.19 -8.69
C THR A 55 12.52 0.67 -7.26
N ASP A 56 13.71 0.69 -6.65
CA ASP A 56 13.91 0.26 -5.27
C ASP A 56 13.14 1.12 -4.28
N ARG A 57 13.07 2.44 -4.52
CA ARG A 57 12.26 3.34 -3.69
C ARG A 57 10.78 2.99 -3.75
N VAL A 58 10.22 2.76 -4.95
CA VAL A 58 8.81 2.37 -5.08
C VAL A 58 8.55 1.04 -4.37
N ARG A 59 9.38 0.03 -4.62
CA ARG A 59 9.26 -1.31 -3.99
C ARG A 59 9.34 -1.22 -2.47
N THR A 60 10.32 -0.47 -1.94
CA THR A 60 10.52 -0.31 -0.50
C THR A 60 9.29 0.32 0.15
N THR A 61 8.78 1.42 -0.42
CA THR A 61 7.60 2.08 0.15
C THR A 61 6.34 1.22 0.01
N ALA A 62 6.14 0.54 -1.12
CA ALA A 62 5.00 -0.34 -1.32
C ALA A 62 5.00 -1.50 -0.29
N MET A 63 6.15 -2.15 -0.08
CA MET A 63 6.29 -3.19 0.94
C MET A 63 6.13 -2.66 2.36
N SER A 64 6.60 -1.44 2.64
CA SER A 64 6.38 -0.78 3.94
C SER A 64 4.89 -0.59 4.24
N LEU A 65 4.09 -0.16 3.25
CA LEU A 65 2.63 -0.07 3.40
C LEU A 65 1.99 -1.44 3.67
N ILE A 66 2.43 -2.48 2.96
CA ILE A 66 1.93 -3.86 3.19
C ILE A 66 2.21 -4.29 4.64
N ASN A 67 3.44 -4.08 5.12
CA ASN A 67 3.81 -4.41 6.49
C ASN A 67 2.97 -3.61 7.51
N ALA A 68 2.75 -2.32 7.25
CA ALA A 68 1.93 -1.48 8.13
C ALA A 68 0.47 -1.96 8.19
N LEU A 69 -0.11 -2.40 7.07
CA LEU A 69 -1.46 -2.97 7.02
C LEU A 69 -1.59 -4.29 7.79
N LEU A 70 -0.54 -5.11 7.77
CA LEU A 70 -0.52 -6.41 8.44
C LEU A 70 -0.19 -6.33 9.94
N SER A 71 0.42 -5.23 10.39
CA SER A 71 0.88 -5.05 11.78
C SER A 71 -0.20 -5.14 12.87
N SER A 72 -1.48 -4.99 12.51
CA SER A 72 -2.62 -5.07 13.43
C SER A 72 -3.52 -6.28 13.24
N GLY A 73 -3.11 -7.26 12.42
CA GLY A 73 -3.82 -8.55 12.38
C GLY A 73 -3.63 -9.29 13.71
N PRO A 74 -4.58 -10.13 14.15
CA PRO A 74 -4.26 -11.13 15.16
C PRO A 74 -3.08 -11.95 14.62
N ALA A 75 -1.94 -11.84 15.26
CA ALA A 75 -0.89 -12.84 15.14
C ALA A 75 -1.47 -14.08 15.83
N GLU A 76 -2.00 -15.03 15.05
CA GLU A 76 -2.17 -16.40 15.52
C GLU A 76 -0.80 -17.06 15.71
#